data_AF-A0A2N1NEC3-F1
#
_entry.id   AF-A0A2N1NEC3-F1
#
_cell.length_a   1.000
_cell.length_b   1.000
_cell.length_c   1.000
_cell.angle_alpha   90.00
_cell.angle_beta   90.00
_cell.angle_gamma   90.00
#
_symmetry.space_group_name_H-M   'P 1'
#
loop_
_entity.id
_entity.type
_entity.pdbx_description
1 polymer ?
#
loop_
_entity_poly.entity_id
_entity_poly.type
_entity_poly.pdbx_seq_one_letter_code
_entity_poly.pdbx_strand_id
1 'polypeptide(L)'
;MNIKGGVIVLYCKTRWTTAYKSIDDVLRVKAVLENMAANHSDLLTNDKIKPIICSWNFFNELKVLGFVLNPLCKAVLALERREADLSDCYLELARISLAI
;
A
#
# COMPACT_ATOMS: atom_id res chain seq x y z
N MET A 1 -25.11 -5.63 -26.09
CA MET A 1 -23.71 -5.41 -26.48
C MET A 1 -22.86 -6.29 -25.58
N ASN A 2 -22.29 -7.38 -26.09
CA ASN A 2 -21.63 -8.40 -25.27
C ASN A 2 -20.10 -8.26 -25.46
N ILE A 3 -19.47 -7.47 -24.60
CA ILE A 3 -18.02 -7.28 -24.64
C ILE A 3 -17.39 -8.50 -23.96
N LYS A 4 -16.92 -9.47 -24.76
CA LYS A 4 -16.10 -10.57 -24.23
C LYS A 4 -14.66 -10.07 -24.09
N GLY A 5 -14.23 -9.83 -22.85
CA GLY A 5 -12.85 -9.45 -22.52
C GLY A 5 -11.89 -10.64 -22.66
N GLY A 6 -10.67 -10.36 -23.11
CA GLY A 6 -9.59 -11.36 -23.11
C GLY A 6 -9.20 -11.80 -21.70
N VAL A 7 -8.65 -13.02 -21.58
CA VAL A 7 -8.14 -13.57 -20.31
C VAL A 7 -7.05 -12.66 -19.77
N ILE A 8 -7.15 -12.28 -18.49
CA ILE A 8 -6.16 -11.46 -17.80
C ILE A 8 -4.86 -12.27 -17.65
N VAL A 9 -3.75 -11.70 -18.14
CA VAL A 9 -2.43 -12.30 -17.95
C VAL A 9 -2.03 -12.17 -16.48
N LEU A 10 -1.86 -13.30 -15.80
CA LEU A 10 -1.39 -13.41 -14.40
C LEU A 10 0.10 -13.06 -14.30
N TYR A 11 0.47 -11.80 -14.53
CA TYR A 11 1.86 -11.37 -14.42
C TYR A 11 2.23 -11.18 -12.94
N CYS A 12 2.74 -12.27 -12.34
CA CYS A 12 3.44 -12.36 -11.05
C CYS A 12 2.75 -11.70 -9.85
N LYS A 13 2.17 -12.50 -8.94
CA LYS A 13 1.83 -12.17 -7.52
C LYS A 13 2.18 -10.73 -7.17
N THR A 14 1.23 -9.84 -7.42
CA THR A 14 1.50 -8.42 -7.69
C THR A 14 2.25 -7.72 -6.55
N ARG A 15 3.44 -7.17 -6.88
CA ARG A 15 4.33 -6.39 -5.99
C ARG A 15 3.62 -5.23 -5.26
N TRP A 16 2.47 -4.78 -5.77
CA TRP A 16 1.64 -3.73 -5.21
C TRP A 16 1.00 -4.11 -3.87
N THR A 17 0.62 -5.38 -3.69
CA THR A 17 0.11 -5.88 -2.41
C THR A 17 1.21 -5.84 -1.34
N THR A 18 2.45 -6.15 -1.72
CA THR A 18 3.63 -6.00 -0.86
C THR A 18 3.88 -4.54 -0.50
N ALA A 19 3.78 -3.62 -1.46
CA ALA A 19 3.98 -2.19 -1.20
C ALA A 19 3.00 -1.64 -0.16
N TYR A 20 1.70 -1.94 -0.29
CA TYR A 20 0.71 -1.55 0.72
C TYR A 20 1.01 -2.17 2.09
N LYS A 21 1.32 -3.47 2.15
CA LYS A 21 1.64 -4.16 3.42
C LYS A 21 2.86 -3.54 4.09
N SER A 22 3.93 -3.25 3.35
CA SER A 22 5.12 -2.61 3.91
C SER A 22 4.82 -1.21 4.48
N ILE A 23 3.99 -0.42 3.80
CA ILE A 23 3.55 0.89 4.30
C ILE A 23 2.74 0.73 5.59
N ASP A 24 1.76 -0.18 5.59
CA ASP A 24 0.93 -0.47 6.76
C ASP A 24 1.79 -0.95 7.94
N ASP A 25 2.74 -1.85 7.71
CA ASP A 25 3.69 -2.34 8.71
C ASP A 25 4.49 -1.18 9.33
N VAL A 26 5.05 -0.28 8.50
CA VAL A 26 5.81 0.89 8.97
C VAL A 26 4.93 1.84 9.78
N LEU A 27 3.70 2.09 9.34
CA LEU A 27 2.74 2.93 10.07
C LEU A 27 2.38 2.34 11.43
N ARG A 28 2.22 1.01 11.54
CA ARG A 28 1.93 0.33 12.81
C ARG A 28 3.09 0.40 13.81
N VAL A 29 4.34 0.35 13.33
CA VAL A 29 5.51 0.46 14.21
C VAL A 29 5.95 1.91 14.48
N LYS A 30 5.25 2.92 13.94
CA LYS A 30 5.57 4.34 14.12
C LYS A 30 5.88 4.70 15.58
N ALA A 31 4.97 4.39 16.50
CA ALA A 31 5.13 4.75 17.91
C ALA A 31 6.35 4.08 18.56
N VAL A 32 6.67 2.85 18.15
CA VAL A 32 7.86 2.12 18.62
C VAL A 32 9.12 2.80 18.09
N LEU A 33 9.13 3.21 16.82
CA LEU A 33 10.25 3.95 16.22
C LEU A 33 10.45 5.31 16.90
N GLU A 34 9.37 6.08 17.13
CA GLU A 34 9.44 7.37 17.84
C GLU A 34 9.97 7.20 19.28
N ASN A 35 9.51 6.17 19.99
CA ASN A 35 10.02 5.84 21.34
C ASN A 35 11.51 5.45 21.32
N MET A 36 11.93 4.65 20.33
CA MET A 36 13.35 4.28 20.15
C MET A 36 14.21 5.52 19.86
N ALA A 37 13.73 6.44 19.01
CA ALA A 37 14.43 7.67 18.69
C ALA A 37 14.55 8.63 19.89
N ALA A 38 13.59 8.60 20.81
CA ALA A 38 13.57 9.42 22.02
C ALA A 38 14.42 8.82 23.15
N ASN A 39 14.28 7.52 23.43
CA ASN A 39 14.79 6.88 24.65
C ASN A 39 15.98 5.93 24.43
N HIS A 40 16.21 5.50 23.19
CA HIS A 40 17.24 4.51 22.84
C HIS A 40 18.01 4.97 21.60
N SER A 41 18.31 6.26 21.50
CA SER A 41 18.96 6.81 20.30
C SER A 41 20.38 6.31 20.09
N ASP A 42 21.02 5.75 21.12
CA ASP A 42 22.29 5.03 21.06
C ASP A 42 22.23 3.77 20.18
N LEU A 43 21.04 3.16 20.03
CA LEU A 43 20.83 2.03 19.13
C LEU A 43 20.71 2.45 17.66
N LEU A 44 20.48 3.74 17.38
CA LEU A 44 20.43 4.29 16.03
C LEU A 44 21.84 4.63 15.56
N THR A 45 22.53 3.64 14.99
CA THR A 45 23.92 3.76 14.50
C THR A 45 24.08 4.74 13.34
N ASN A 46 22.97 5.10 12.66
CA ASN A 46 22.95 6.06 11.57
C ASN A 46 22.19 7.32 11.99
N ASP A 47 22.93 8.41 12.11
CA ASP A 47 22.45 9.74 12.50
C ASP A 47 21.38 10.30 11.55
N LYS A 48 21.36 9.86 10.28
CA LYS A 48 20.36 10.28 9.28
C LYS A 48 18.99 9.64 9.49
N ILE A 49 18.89 8.52 10.20
CA ILE A 49 17.62 7.81 10.41
C ILE A 49 16.76 8.52 11.45
N LYS A 50 17.37 9.07 12.50
CA LYS A 50 16.64 9.75 13.59
C LYS A 50 15.77 10.91 13.08
N PRO A 51 16.25 11.83 12.22
CA PRO A 51 15.41 12.87 11.62
C PRO A 51 14.23 12.32 10.81
N ILE A 52 14.39 11.17 10.13
CA ILE A 52 13.33 10.56 9.32
C ILE A 52 12.23 9.99 10.22
N ILE A 53 12.61 9.28 11.30
CA ILE A 53 11.67 8.73 12.29
C ILE A 53 10.93 9.85 13.03
N CYS A 54 11.59 10.98 13.30
CA CYS A 54 10.92 12.12 13.92
C CYS A 54 10.17 13.01 12.92
N SER A 55 10.24 12.72 11.61
CA SER A 55 9.62 13.52 10.56
C SER A 55 8.12 13.24 10.49
N TRP A 56 7.32 14.26 10.80
CA TRP A 56 5.87 14.23 10.58
C TRP A 56 5.52 14.05 9.09
N ASN A 57 6.29 14.66 8.19
CA ASN A 57 6.07 14.56 6.74
C ASN A 57 6.20 13.13 6.24
N PHE A 58 7.25 12.41 6.67
CA PHE A 58 7.50 11.03 6.23
C PHE A 58 6.29 10.13 6.50
N PHE A 59 5.79 10.12 7.73
CA PHE A 59 4.65 9.26 8.08
C PHE A 59 3.34 9.72 7.43
N ASN A 60 3.16 11.01 7.17
CA ASN A 60 1.97 11.48 6.46
C ASN A 60 1.98 11.15 4.98
N GLU A 61 3.14 11.25 4.32
CA GLU A 61 3.30 10.79 2.94
C GLU A 61 2.99 9.30 2.84
N LEU A 62 3.45 8.49 3.80
CA LEU A 62 3.09 7.07 3.89
C LEU A 62 1.60 6.85 4.11
N LYS A 63 0.91 7.67 4.92
CA LYS A 63 -0.56 7.58 5.08
C LYS A 63 -1.30 7.89 3.79
N VAL A 64 -0.91 8.96 3.08
CA VAL A 64 -1.51 9.31 1.79
C VAL A 64 -1.30 8.18 0.78
N LEU A 65 -0.09 7.64 0.72
CA LEU A 65 0.22 6.52 -0.17
C LEU A 65 -0.58 5.26 0.21
N GLY A 66 -0.69 4.96 1.51
CA GLY A 66 -1.50 3.87 2.03
C GLY A 66 -2.99 4.04 1.71
N PHE A 67 -3.52 5.25 1.79
CA PHE A 67 -4.91 5.57 1.43
C PHE A 67 -5.22 5.24 -0.03
N VAL A 68 -4.32 5.60 -0.95
CA VAL A 68 -4.47 5.30 -2.39
C VAL A 68 -4.25 3.81 -2.69
N LEU A 69 -3.26 3.18 -2.07
CA LEU A 69 -2.90 1.79 -2.37
C LEU A 69 -3.83 0.75 -1.74
N ASN A 70 -4.50 1.07 -0.62
CA ASN A 70 -5.41 0.14 0.05
C ASN A 70 -6.57 -0.33 -0.86
N PRO A 71 -7.37 0.55 -1.49
CA PRO A 71 -8.46 0.12 -2.37
C PRO A 71 -7.94 -0.63 -3.59
N LEU A 72 -6.79 -0.24 -4.15
CA LEU A 72 -6.12 -0.96 -5.24
C LEU A 72 -5.74 -2.39 -4.82
N CYS A 73 -5.12 -2.55 -3.65
CA CYS A 73 -4.74 -3.84 -3.10
C CYS A 73 -5.96 -4.76 -2.91
N LYS A 74 -7.06 -4.23 -2.36
CA LYS A 74 -8.31 -4.97 -2.17
C LYS A 74 -8.95 -5.39 -3.48
N ALA A 75 -9.00 -4.50 -4.47
CA ALA A 75 -9.54 -4.79 -5.80
C ALA A 75 -8.76 -5.91 -6.49
N VAL A 76 -7.42 -5.82 -6.50
CA VAL A 76 -6.56 -6.85 -7.09
C VAL A 76 -6.76 -8.19 -6.40
N LEU A 77 -6.76 -8.23 -5.06
CA LEU A 77 -7.01 -9.47 -4.31
C LEU A 77 -8.40 -10.06 -4.59
N ALA A 78 -9.42 -9.23 -4.80
CA ALA A 78 -10.76 -9.68 -5.15
C ALA A 78 -10.82 -10.24 -6.58
N LEU A 79 -10.13 -9.61 -7.53
CA LEU A 79 -10.03 -10.05 -8.92
C LEU A 79 -9.22 -11.33 -9.07
N GLU A 80 -8.08 -11.47 -8.37
CA GLU A 80 -7.25 -12.68 -8.40
C GLU A 80 -7.94 -13.92 -7.81
N ARG A 81 -8.92 -13.74 -6.91
CA ARG A 81 -9.66 -14.84 -6.28
C ARG A 81 -10.77 -15.43 -7.14
N ARG A 82 -11.12 -14.80 -8.26
CA ARG A 82 -12.19 -15.21 -9.16
C ARG A 82 -11.66 -15.31 -10.59
N GLU A 83 -12.35 -16.02 -11.46
CA GLU A 83 -12.10 -15.92 -12.91
C GLU A 83 -12.62 -14.56 -13.41
N ALA A 84 -11.89 -13.49 -13.10
CA ALA A 84 -12.21 -12.13 -13.51
C ALA A 84 -11.84 -11.90 -14.98
N ASP A 85 -12.67 -11.12 -15.68
CA ASP A 85 -12.36 -10.62 -17.01
C ASP A 85 -12.05 -9.11 -17.00
N LEU A 86 -11.78 -8.55 -18.18
CA LEU A 86 -11.45 -7.13 -18.30
C LEU A 86 -12.59 -6.18 -17.84
N SER A 87 -13.85 -6.62 -17.93
CA SER A 87 -15.00 -5.82 -17.50
C SER A 87 -15.06 -5.70 -15.97
N ASP A 88 -14.74 -6.78 -15.27
CA ASP A 88 -14.56 -6.79 -13.81
C ASP A 88 -13.44 -5.84 -13.37
N CYS A 89 -12.31 -5.82 -14.08
CA CYS A 89 -11.23 -4.88 -13.82
C CYS A 89 -11.67 -3.42 -13.99
N TYR A 90 -12.39 -3.11 -15.07
CA TYR A 90 -12.89 -1.75 -15.31
C TYR A 90 -13.85 -1.29 -14.21
N LEU A 91 -14.75 -2.17 -13.78
CA LEU A 91 -15.70 -1.87 -12.71
C LEU A 91 -14.98 -1.59 -11.37
N GLU A 92 -13.97 -2.37 -11.03
CA GLU A 92 -13.17 -2.14 -9.82
C GLU A 92 -12.39 -0.82 -9.90
N LEU A 93 -11.80 -0.48 -11.07
CA LEU A 93 -11.13 0.82 -11.26
C LEU A 93 -12.09 2.00 -11.12
N ALA A 94 -13.30 1.89 -11.65
CA ALA A 94 -14.34 2.91 -11.48
C ALA A 94 -14.75 3.07 -10.01
N ARG A 95 -14.87 1.96 -9.26
CA ARG A 95 -15.15 1.97 -7.81
C ARG A 95 -14.02 2.62 -7.00
N ILE A 96 -12.77 2.31 -7.34
CA ILE A 96 -11.60 2.93 -6.69
C ILE A 96 -11.61 4.45 -6.94
N SER A 97 -11.89 4.88 -8.17
CA SER A 97 -11.93 6.31 -8.53
C SER A 97 -13.02 7.11 -7.81
N LEU A 98 -14.09 6.45 -7.36
CA LEU A 98 -15.14 7.08 -6.54
C LEU A 98 -14.79 7.16 -5.05
N ALA A 99 -13.82 6.37 -4.60
CA ALA A 99 -13.48 6.21 -3.18
C ALA A 99 -12.24 7.00 -2.74
N ILE A 100 -11.49 7.54 -3.69
CA ILE A 100 -10.29 8.38 -3.49
C ILE A 100 -10.69 9.85 -3.71
#